data_AF-A0A172PZN7-F1
#
_entry.id   AF-A0A172PZN7-F1
#
_cell.length_a   1.000
_cell.length_b   1.000
_cell.length_c   1.000
_cell.angle_alpha   90.00
_cell.angle_beta   90.00
_cell.angle_gamma   90.00
#
_symmetry.space_group_name_H-M   'P 1'
#
loop_
_entity.id
_entity.type
_entity.pdbx_description
1 polymer ?
#
loop_
_entity_poly.entity_id
_entity_poly.type
_entity_poly.pdbx_seq_one_letter_code
_entity_poly.pdbx_strand_id
1 'polypeptide(L)'
;GPFRDWPVDKLKDVKVADALKHPNWNMGKKITVDSATLFNKGLEVIEAHYLFGAEYDDIEIVIHPQSIIHSMIETQDSSILAQLGWPDMRLP
;
A
#
# COMPACT_ATOMS: atom_id res chain seq x y z
N GLY A 1 -6.15 2.30 1.68
CA GLY A 1 -6.40 3.65 2.23
C GLY A 1 -7.83 3.80 2.76
N PRO A 2 -8.15 4.97 3.35
CA PRO A 2 -9.44 5.27 4.00
C PRO A 2 -10.69 5.18 3.11
N PHE A 3 -10.54 5.28 1.79
CA PHE A 3 -11.67 5.30 0.84
C PHE A 3 -11.98 3.94 0.20
N ARG A 4 -11.32 2.87 0.62
CA ARG A 4 -11.44 1.53 0.02
C ARG A 4 -12.89 1.07 -0.15
N ASP A 5 -13.71 1.26 0.89
CA ASP A 5 -15.09 0.77 0.94
C ASP A 5 -16.12 1.89 0.67
N TRP A 6 -15.66 3.05 0.18
CA TRP A 6 -16.56 4.16 -0.13
C TRP A 6 -17.19 3.98 -1.51
N PRO A 7 -18.48 4.34 -1.68
CA PRO A 7 -19.11 4.40 -3.00
C PRO A 7 -18.36 5.37 -3.92
N VAL A 8 -18.16 4.97 -5.18
CA VAL A 8 -17.41 5.74 -6.18
C VAL A 8 -17.99 7.14 -6.39
N ASP A 9 -19.31 7.27 -6.35
CA ASP A 9 -20.04 8.53 -6.45
C ASP A 9 -19.73 9.53 -5.33
N LYS A 10 -19.26 9.05 -4.16
CA LYS A 10 -18.81 9.91 -3.06
C LYS A 10 -17.37 10.39 -3.23
N LEU A 11 -16.56 9.74 -4.07
CA LEU A 11 -15.14 10.05 -4.21
C LEU A 11 -14.88 11.46 -4.76
N LYS A 12 -15.83 12.01 -5.54
CA LYS A 12 -15.73 13.38 -6.09
C LYS A 12 -15.79 14.49 -5.03
N ASP A 13 -16.36 14.19 -3.86
CA ASP A 13 -16.65 15.17 -2.80
C ASP A 13 -15.73 14.99 -1.57
N VAL A 14 -14.75 14.08 -1.64
CA VAL A 14 -13.83 13.79 -0.53
C VAL A 14 -12.98 15.01 -0.19
N LYS A 15 -12.71 15.18 1.11
CA LYS A 15 -11.84 16.26 1.60
C LYS A 15 -10.52 15.68 2.09
N VAL A 16 -9.50 16.54 2.18
CA VAL A 16 -8.22 16.19 2.81
C VAL A 16 -8.44 15.68 4.23
N ALA A 17 -9.38 16.25 4.99
CA ALA A 17 -9.71 15.80 6.34
C ALA A 17 -10.24 14.36 6.38
N ASP A 18 -10.86 13.86 5.31
CA ASP A 18 -11.31 12.47 5.22
C ASP A 18 -10.13 11.54 4.88
N ALA A 19 -9.24 11.98 3.99
CA ALA A 19 -8.01 11.24 3.65
C ALA A 19 -7.08 11.05 4.87
N LEU A 20 -7.05 12.01 5.79
CA LEU A 20 -6.19 11.95 6.99
C LEU A 20 -6.64 10.93 8.05
N LYS A 21 -7.79 10.26 7.87
CA LYS A 21 -8.31 9.23 8.79
C LYS A 21 -7.84 7.83 8.38
N HIS A 22 -6.52 7.61 8.38
CA HIS A 22 -5.96 6.33 7.94
C HIS A 22 -6.27 5.18 8.92
N PRO A 23 -6.71 3.99 8.45
CA PRO A 23 -7.18 2.92 9.34
C PRO A 23 -6.07 2.24 10.16
N ASN A 24 -4.86 2.09 9.62
CA ASN A 24 -3.83 1.23 10.21
C ASN A 24 -2.53 1.94 10.63
N TRP A 25 -2.28 3.15 10.13
CA TRP A 25 -0.97 3.79 10.19
C TRP A 25 -1.10 5.25 10.62
N ASN A 26 -0.20 5.70 11.49
CA ASN A 26 -0.07 7.10 11.85
C ASN A 26 1.15 7.70 11.12
N MET A 27 0.89 8.54 10.12
CA MET A 27 1.90 9.00 9.17
C MET A 27 1.78 10.50 8.85
N GLY A 28 2.79 11.05 8.16
CA GLY A 28 2.76 12.42 7.67
C GLY A 28 1.65 12.68 6.63
N LYS A 29 1.20 13.94 6.52
CA LYS A 29 0.02 14.29 5.69
C LYS A 29 0.14 13.89 4.22
N LYS A 30 1.33 14.06 3.61
CA LYS A 30 1.56 13.73 2.19
C LYS A 30 1.35 12.25 1.90
N ILE A 31 2.07 11.38 2.60
CA ILE A 31 1.96 9.92 2.42
C ILE A 31 0.56 9.41 2.79
N THR A 32 -0.10 10.02 3.76
CA THR A 32 -1.48 9.67 4.12
C THR A 32 -2.47 9.96 2.98
N VAL A 33 -2.32 11.11 2.30
CA VAL A 33 -3.14 11.44 1.12
C VAL A 33 -2.81 10.50 -0.05
N ASP A 34 -1.53 10.21 -0.28
CA ASP A 34 -1.11 9.27 -1.33
C ASP A 34 -1.65 7.85 -1.09
N SER A 35 -1.74 7.41 0.17
CA SER A 35 -2.38 6.13 0.52
C SER A 35 -3.89 6.15 0.27
N ALA A 36 -4.54 7.30 0.46
CA ALA A 36 -5.97 7.46 0.18
C ALA A 36 -6.29 7.38 -1.31
N THR A 37 -5.40 7.87 -2.17
CA THR A 37 -5.53 7.83 -3.64
C THR A 37 -4.91 6.58 -4.28
N LEU A 38 -4.27 5.72 -3.48
CA LEU A 38 -3.39 4.63 -3.92
C LEU A 38 -2.16 5.07 -4.73
N PHE A 39 -1.91 6.38 -4.86
CA PHE A 39 -0.72 6.90 -5.52
C PHE A 39 0.57 6.46 -4.81
N ASN A 40 0.50 6.28 -3.48
CA ASN A 40 1.61 5.72 -2.71
C ASN A 40 2.02 4.34 -3.25
N LYS A 41 1.04 3.48 -3.54
CA LYS A 41 1.32 2.14 -4.08
C LYS A 41 1.92 2.21 -5.49
N GLY A 42 1.50 3.18 -6.31
CA GLY A 42 2.12 3.44 -7.61
C GLY A 42 3.60 3.85 -7.50
N LEU A 43 3.94 4.69 -6.52
CA LEU A 43 5.34 5.05 -6.22
C LEU A 43 6.15 3.84 -5.73
N GLU A 44 5.55 3.00 -4.88
CA GLU A 44 6.19 1.78 -4.36
C GLU A 44 6.43 0.72 -5.47
N VAL A 45 5.61 0.66 -6.52
CA VAL A 45 5.88 -0.20 -7.69
C VAL A 45 7.13 0.28 -8.44
N ILE A 46 7.24 1.59 -8.68
CA ILE A 46 8.43 2.17 -9.32
C ILE A 46 9.66 1.91 -8.44
N GLU A 47 9.53 2.10 -7.12
CA GLU A 47 10.58 1.80 -6.15
C GLU A 47 11.01 0.33 -6.22
N ALA A 48 10.08 -0.63 -6.22
CA ALA A 48 10.39 -2.05 -6.31
C ALA A 48 11.14 -2.41 -7.61
N HIS A 49 10.74 -1.84 -8.74
CA HIS A 49 11.46 -1.99 -10.01
C HIS A 49 12.92 -1.54 -9.90
N TYR A 50 13.18 -0.35 -9.33
CA TYR A 50 14.54 0.17 -9.23
C TYR A 50 15.37 -0.47 -8.12
N LEU A 51 14.78 -0.82 -6.98
CA LEU A 51 15.51 -1.42 -5.85
C LEU A 51 15.86 -2.89 -6.09
N PHE A 52 14.96 -3.65 -6.74
CA PHE A 52 15.10 -5.10 -6.86
C PHE A 52 15.30 -5.58 -8.30
N GLY A 53 15.20 -4.70 -9.30
CA GLY A 53 15.33 -5.06 -10.71
C GLY A 53 14.16 -5.90 -11.24
N ALA A 54 13.01 -5.87 -10.57
CA ALA A 54 11.81 -6.57 -11.01
C ALA A 54 11.17 -5.83 -12.20
N GLU A 55 10.80 -6.56 -13.25
CA GLU A 55 10.03 -5.96 -14.34
C GLU A 55 8.61 -5.62 -13.86
N TYR A 56 7.97 -4.61 -14.47
CA TYR A 56 6.64 -4.18 -14.04
C TYR A 56 5.58 -5.30 -14.12
N ASP A 57 5.73 -6.20 -15.09
CA ASP A 57 4.84 -7.35 -15.27
C ASP A 57 5.01 -8.41 -14.16
N ASP A 58 6.13 -8.36 -13.41
CA ASP A 58 6.43 -9.25 -12.27
C ASP A 58 6.03 -8.64 -10.91
N ILE A 59 5.39 -7.47 -10.88
CA ILE A 59 4.99 -6.78 -9.65
C ILE A 59 3.46 -6.80 -9.51
N GLU A 60 2.94 -7.67 -8.63
CA GLU A 60 1.51 -7.74 -8.34
C GLU A 60 1.11 -6.84 -7.16
N ILE A 61 0.09 -6.00 -7.38
CA ILE A 61 -0.52 -5.19 -6.32
C ILE A 61 -1.67 -5.95 -5.69
N VAL A 62 -1.50 -6.36 -4.43
CA VAL A 62 -2.53 -7.03 -3.63
C VAL A 62 -3.11 -6.10 -2.56
N ILE A 63 -4.44 -6.06 -2.44
CA ILE A 63 -5.12 -5.34 -1.35
C ILE A 63 -5.18 -6.22 -0.11
N HIS A 64 -4.39 -5.87 0.91
CA HIS A 64 -4.40 -6.52 2.22
C HIS A 64 -4.81 -5.52 3.33
N PRO A 65 -6.11 -5.43 3.67
CA PRO A 65 -6.64 -4.37 4.55
C PRO A 65 -6.11 -4.39 5.98
N GLN A 66 -5.63 -5.54 6.47
CA GLN A 66 -5.13 -5.70 7.83
C GLN A 66 -3.71 -5.16 8.00
N SER A 67 -2.95 -5.01 6.90
CA SER A 67 -1.55 -4.59 6.91
C SER A 67 -0.66 -5.44 7.84
N ILE A 68 -0.94 -6.74 7.95
CA ILE A 68 -0.13 -7.68 8.74
C ILE A 68 0.97 -8.31 7.89
N ILE A 69 0.63 -8.77 6.68
CA ILE A 69 1.63 -9.11 5.67
C ILE A 69 2.08 -7.79 5.03
N HIS A 70 3.36 -7.45 5.14
CA HIS A 70 3.87 -6.17 4.62
C HIS A 70 4.27 -6.24 3.15
N SER A 71 4.78 -7.39 2.69
CA SER A 71 4.97 -7.76 1.29
C SER A 71 5.38 -9.23 1.20
N MET A 72 5.43 -9.74 -0.04
CA MET A 72 5.79 -11.12 -0.34
C MET A 72 6.71 -11.16 -1.56
N ILE A 73 7.47 -12.24 -1.70
CA ILE A 73 8.20 -12.58 -2.92
C ILE A 73 7.81 -13.99 -3.37
N GLU A 74 7.66 -14.17 -4.68
CA GLU A 74 7.55 -15.48 -5.31
C GLU A 74 8.93 -15.90 -5.83
N THR A 75 9.34 -17.13 -5.51
CA THR A 75 10.56 -17.73 -6.04
C THR A 75 10.28 -18.53 -7.31
N GLN A 76 11.31 -18.86 -8.09
CA GLN A 76 11.15 -19.56 -9.38
C GLN A 76 10.49 -20.95 -9.28
N ASP A 77 10.46 -21.54 -8.08
CA ASP A 77 9.77 -22.81 -7.79
C ASP A 77 8.33 -22.61 -7.28
N SER A 78 7.79 -21.39 -7.39
CA SER A 78 6.47 -20.96 -6.92
C SER A 78 6.28 -20.99 -5.40
N SER A 79 7.36 -21.07 -4.62
CA SER A 79 7.27 -20.83 -3.18
C SER A 79 7.05 -19.34 -2.90
N ILE A 80 6.26 -19.03 -1.87
CA ILE A 80 6.01 -17.65 -1.42
C ILE A 80 6.67 -17.43 -0.07
N LEU A 81 7.51 -16.40 0.03
CA LEU A 81 8.05 -15.91 1.29
C LEU A 81 7.41 -14.57 1.63
N ALA A 82 6.95 -14.42 2.87
CA ALA A 82 6.23 -13.24 3.34
C ALA A 82 6.86 -12.68 4.63
N GLN A 83 6.96 -11.35 4.73
CA GLN A 83 7.26 -10.67 6.00
C GLN A 83 5.93 -10.30 6.67
N LEU A 84 5.82 -10.62 7.97
CA LEU A 84 4.65 -10.31 8.79
C LEU A 84 5.01 -9.53 10.04
N GLY A 85 4.17 -8.55 10.40
CA GLY A 85 4.35 -7.72 11.58
C GLY A 85 3.09 -6.94 11.94
N TRP A 86 3.07 -6.35 13.13
CA TRP A 86 2.13 -5.26 13.41
C TRP A 86 2.53 -4.04 12.57
N PRO A 87 1.59 -3.18 12.13
CA PRO A 87 1.89 -1.99 11.35
C PRO A 87 2.64 -0.94 12.20
N ASP A 88 3.96 -1.13 12.32
CA ASP A 88 4.84 -0.38 13.20
C ASP A 88 6.21 -0.18 12.54
N MET A 89 6.53 1.06 12.21
CA MET A 89 7.79 1.41 11.52
C MET A 89 9.06 1.13 12.32
N ARG A 90 8.98 0.71 13.59
CA ARG A 90 10.13 0.18 14.34
C ARG A 90 10.63 -1.14 13.76
N LEU A 91 9.76 -1.90 13.10
CA LEU A 91 10.09 -3.08 12.30
C LEU A 91 9.47 -2.91 10.90
N PRO A 92 10.25 -2.47 9.90
CA PRO A 92 9.75 -2.30 8.53
C PRO A 92 9.46 -3.64 7.84
#